data_AF-A0A0G4GWW9-F1
#
_entry.id   AF-A0A0G4GWW9-F1
#
_cell.length_a   1.000
_cell.length_b   1.000
_cell.length_c   1.000
_cell.angle_alpha   90.00
_cell.angle_beta   90.00
_cell.angle_gamma   90.00
#
_symmetry.space_group_name_H-M   'P 1'
#
loop_
_entity.id
_entity.type
_entity.pdbx_description
1 polymer ?
#
loop_
_entity_poly.entity_id
_entity_poly.type
_entity_poly.pdbx_seq_one_letter_code
_entity_poly.pdbx_strand_id
1 'polypeptide(L)'
;MNFRRRKLKRRGAAAGTRKRSRKGDESSVHEDDEEKEPELADPGGQFNTNIYHDLKDMKRKGIGGFRYMSVIVDLQMQRKSLWALRLKDHAVNHLISSGWTHRWEKAGKEKPKVVHSDNGGEFISDLYLSFCSSVEGGGIAT
;
A
#
# COMPACT_ATOMS: atom_id res chain seq x y z
N MET A 1 -31.77 -1.99 -35.83
CA MET A 1 -32.03 -1.50 -34.45
C MET A 1 -31.53 -0.07 -34.35
N ASN A 2 -32.40 0.87 -33.97
CA ASN A 2 -32.13 2.32 -34.02
C ASN A 2 -31.58 2.84 -32.69
N PHE A 3 -30.39 3.45 -32.70
CA PHE A 3 -29.78 4.09 -31.52
C PHE A 3 -30.38 5.50 -31.28
N ARG A 4 -31.26 5.62 -30.28
CA ARG A 4 -31.78 6.91 -29.81
C ARG A 4 -30.74 7.62 -28.93
N ARG A 5 -30.01 8.61 -29.47
CA ARG A 5 -29.18 9.55 -28.69
C ARG A 5 -30.08 10.46 -27.84
N ARG A 6 -30.01 10.36 -26.51
CA ARG A 6 -30.63 11.34 -25.59
C ARG A 6 -29.65 12.48 -25.32
N LYS A 7 -30.03 13.71 -25.71
CA LYS A 7 -29.31 14.96 -25.41
C LYS A 7 -29.44 15.29 -23.92
N LEU A 8 -28.31 15.53 -23.25
CA LEU A 8 -28.24 16.05 -21.88
C LEU A 8 -28.55 17.57 -21.90
N LYS A 9 -29.62 17.99 -21.20
CA LYS A 9 -29.97 19.41 -21.02
C LYS A 9 -29.03 20.04 -19.97
N ARG A 10 -28.25 21.05 -20.36
CA ARG A 10 -27.57 21.98 -19.44
C ARG A 10 -28.52 23.12 -19.04
N ARG A 11 -28.78 23.30 -17.75
CA ARG A 11 -29.33 24.50 -17.07
C ARG A 11 -28.87 24.39 -15.60
N GLY A 12 -28.34 25.39 -14.90
CA GLY A 12 -28.03 26.78 -15.21
C GLY A 12 -27.05 27.31 -14.14
N ALA A 13 -26.38 28.41 -14.45
CA ALA A 13 -25.48 29.13 -13.55
C ALA A 13 -26.28 29.88 -12.47
N ALA A 14 -25.82 29.83 -11.22
CA ALA A 14 -26.19 30.79 -10.19
C ALA A 14 -24.91 31.29 -9.53
N ALA A 15 -24.66 32.58 -9.75
CA ALA A 15 -23.57 33.34 -9.16
C ALA A 15 -23.81 33.53 -7.66
N GLY A 16 -22.77 33.30 -6.85
CA GLY A 16 -22.76 33.56 -5.42
C GLY A 16 -21.37 33.97 -4.97
N THR A 17 -20.99 35.20 -5.28
CA THR A 17 -19.78 35.85 -4.73
C THR A 17 -20.02 36.22 -3.27
N ARG A 18 -19.29 35.61 -2.34
CA ARG A 18 -19.04 36.18 -1.01
C ARG A 18 -17.56 36.09 -0.66
N LYS A 19 -16.89 37.23 -0.82
CA LYS A 19 -15.62 37.54 -0.17
C LYS A 19 -15.85 37.72 1.32
N ARG A 20 -15.08 37.02 2.17
CA ARG A 20 -14.59 37.56 3.45
C ARG A 20 -13.15 37.15 3.61
N SER A 21 -12.32 38.16 3.80
CA SER A 21 -10.88 38.08 3.97
C SER A 21 -10.51 38.12 5.45
N ARG A 22 -9.33 37.54 5.73
CA ARG A 22 -8.35 37.85 6.80
C ARG A 22 -8.33 37.00 8.09
N LYS A 23 -7.24 36.22 8.14
CA LYS A 23 -6.08 36.34 9.05
C LYS A 23 -6.10 35.45 10.29
N GLY A 24 -5.20 34.47 10.25
CA GLY A 24 -4.70 33.65 11.35
C GLY A 24 -3.47 32.91 10.83
N ASP A 25 -2.33 33.60 10.82
CA ASP A 25 -1.01 32.95 10.85
C ASP A 25 -0.93 32.18 12.17
N GLU A 26 -0.75 30.87 12.11
CA GLU A 26 0.11 30.15 13.04
C GLU A 26 0.84 29.07 12.24
N SER A 27 2.12 29.31 12.08
CA SER A 27 3.12 28.39 11.57
C SER A 27 3.16 27.14 12.44
N SER A 28 2.98 25.98 11.83
CA SER A 28 3.72 24.80 12.26
C SER A 28 4.31 24.18 11.00
N VAL A 29 5.59 24.50 10.80
CA VAL A 29 6.50 23.73 9.96
C VAL A 29 6.32 22.28 10.40
N HIS A 30 5.66 21.49 9.57
CA HIS A 30 5.80 20.05 9.69
C HIS A 30 7.14 19.78 9.05
N GLU A 31 8.08 19.34 9.88
CA GLU A 31 9.39 18.90 9.41
C GLU A 31 9.14 17.91 8.28
N ASP A 32 9.79 18.19 7.14
CA ASP A 32 9.96 17.20 6.09
C ASP A 32 10.60 15.99 6.77
N ASP A 33 9.78 14.99 7.07
CA ASP A 33 10.27 13.65 7.35
C ASP A 33 10.98 13.26 6.06
N GLU A 34 12.31 13.43 6.09
CA GLU A 34 13.23 13.03 5.06
C GLU A 34 13.01 11.52 4.90
N GLU A 35 12.08 11.16 4.00
CA GLU A 35 11.93 9.81 3.50
C GLU A 35 13.27 9.47 2.88
N LYS A 36 14.14 8.89 3.71
CA LYS A 36 15.45 8.40 3.32
C LYS A 36 15.18 7.29 2.31
N GLU A 37 15.12 7.67 1.04
CA GLU A 37 15.16 6.76 -0.09
C GLU A 37 16.29 5.76 0.22
N PRO A 38 15.97 4.47 0.36
CA PRO A 38 16.98 3.49 0.71
C PRO A 38 18.05 3.55 -0.38
N GLU A 39 19.30 3.87 0.03
CA GLU A 39 20.44 3.86 -0.87
C GLU A 39 20.39 2.56 -1.68
N LEU A 40 20.32 2.72 -3.00
CA LEU A 40 20.22 1.61 -3.94
C LEU A 40 21.37 0.65 -3.66
N ALA A 41 21.04 -0.48 -3.06
CA ALA A 41 21.95 -1.61 -2.99
C ALA A 41 22.37 -1.94 -4.44
N ASP A 42 23.66 -2.19 -4.59
CA ASP A 42 24.37 -2.54 -5.82
C ASP A 42 23.48 -3.32 -6.81
N PRO A 43 23.44 -3.02 -8.12
CA PRO A 43 22.45 -3.58 -9.08
C PRO A 43 22.51 -5.09 -9.30
N GLY A 44 23.36 -5.81 -8.55
CA GLY A 44 23.55 -7.25 -8.61
C GLY A 44 22.59 -8.08 -7.75
N GLY A 45 21.67 -7.47 -7.01
CA GLY A 45 20.75 -8.22 -6.15
C GLY A 45 19.66 -9.01 -6.90
N GLN A 46 19.36 -10.21 -6.40
CA GLN A 46 18.34 -11.08 -6.97
C GLN A 46 16.93 -10.62 -6.57
N PHE A 47 16.01 -10.54 -7.55
CA PHE A 47 14.59 -10.28 -7.32
C PHE A 47 14.01 -11.22 -6.25
N ASN A 48 13.12 -10.68 -5.40
CA ASN A 48 12.41 -11.39 -4.36
C ASN A 48 13.32 -11.97 -3.26
N THR A 49 14.52 -11.42 -3.09
CA THR A 49 15.39 -11.80 -1.97
C THR A 49 14.93 -11.09 -0.70
N ASN A 50 14.89 -9.76 -0.72
CA ASN A 50 14.51 -8.91 0.41
C ASN A 50 13.32 -8.04 0.00
N ILE A 51 12.19 -8.22 0.67
CA ILE A 51 11.00 -7.40 0.45
C ILE A 51 10.63 -6.64 1.72
N TYR A 52 10.08 -5.45 1.55
CA TYR A 52 9.43 -4.69 2.59
C TYR A 52 7.91 -4.85 2.45
N HIS A 53 7.23 -5.10 3.56
CA HIS A 53 5.78 -5.20 3.62
C HIS A 53 5.24 -4.28 4.69
N ASP A 54 4.39 -3.34 4.27
CA ASP A 54 3.76 -2.36 5.14
C ASP A 54 2.23 -2.34 4.99
N LEU A 55 1.53 -1.85 6.01
CA LEU A 55 0.10 -1.64 6.06
C LEU A 55 -0.24 -0.26 6.65
N LYS A 56 -0.81 0.59 5.83
CA LYS A 56 -1.28 1.92 6.27
C LYS A 56 -2.77 1.94 6.55
N ASP A 57 -3.19 2.37 7.75
CA ASP A 57 -4.58 2.78 8.03
C ASP A 57 -4.85 4.16 7.42
N MET A 58 -5.82 4.23 6.51
CA MET A 58 -6.27 5.45 5.88
C MET A 58 -7.28 6.16 6.80
N LYS A 59 -6.93 7.38 7.22
CA LYS A 59 -7.74 8.25 8.10
C LYS A 59 -9.19 8.47 7.63
N ARG A 60 -9.47 8.29 6.34
CA ARG A 60 -10.82 8.33 5.78
C ARG A 60 -11.13 7.01 5.08
N LYS A 61 -12.27 6.41 5.40
CA LYS A 61 -12.79 5.27 4.66
C LYS A 61 -12.95 5.67 3.19
N GLY A 62 -12.24 4.96 2.32
CA GLY A 62 -12.39 5.11 0.88
C GLY A 62 -13.77 4.66 0.41
N ILE A 63 -14.08 5.00 -0.84
CA ILE A 63 -15.31 4.53 -1.51
C ILE A 63 -15.32 3.00 -1.48
N GLY A 64 -16.43 2.38 -1.03
CA GLY A 64 -16.54 0.93 -0.93
C GLY A 64 -15.99 0.31 0.37
N GLY A 65 -15.70 1.14 1.38
CA GLY A 65 -15.36 0.68 2.74
C GLY A 65 -13.91 0.26 2.93
N PHE A 66 -13.03 0.54 1.96
CA PHE A 66 -11.60 0.32 2.10
C PHE A 66 -11.02 1.27 3.14
N ARG A 67 -10.22 0.72 4.04
CA ARG A 67 -9.64 1.45 5.17
C ARG A 67 -8.13 1.28 5.22
N TYR A 68 -7.59 0.16 4.76
CA TYR A 68 -6.17 -0.11 4.83
C TYR A 68 -5.55 -0.17 3.43
N MET A 69 -4.28 0.18 3.32
CA MET A 69 -3.47 0.02 2.12
C MET A 69 -2.28 -0.85 2.47
N SER A 70 -2.20 -2.03 1.86
CA SER A 70 -1.02 -2.89 1.99
C SER A 70 -0.07 -2.62 0.83
N VAL A 71 1.21 -2.47 1.15
CA VAL A 71 2.29 -2.17 0.20
C VAL A 71 3.36 -3.24 0.32
N ILE A 72 3.83 -3.74 -0.81
CA ILE A 72 4.99 -4.63 -0.90
C ILE A 72 5.99 -4.00 -1.86
N VAL A 73 7.25 -3.91 -1.44
CA VAL A 73 8.35 -3.39 -2.25
C VAL A 73 9.49 -4.39 -2.25
N ASP A 74 9.92 -4.83 -3.43
CA ASP A 74 11.18 -5.56 -3.59
C ASP A 74 12.35 -4.57 -3.53
N LEU A 75 13.30 -4.80 -2.62
CA LEU A 75 14.42 -3.88 -2.40
C LEU A 75 15.31 -3.74 -3.63
N GLN A 76 15.55 -4.85 -4.35
CA GLN A 76 16.54 -4.90 -5.41
C GLN A 76 16.02 -4.34 -6.75
N MET A 77 14.85 -4.82 -7.18
CA MET A 77 14.24 -4.44 -8.46
C MET A 77 13.25 -3.28 -8.31
N GLN A 78 13.06 -2.75 -7.10
CA GLN A 78 12.08 -1.72 -6.75
C GLN A 78 10.66 -2.01 -7.26
N ARG A 79 10.31 -3.29 -7.42
CA ARG A 79 8.97 -3.69 -7.86
C ARG A 79 7.99 -3.46 -6.71
N LYS A 80 6.91 -2.74 -6.99
CA LYS A 80 5.89 -2.38 -6.00
C LYS A 80 4.58 -3.12 -6.27
N SER A 81 3.89 -3.51 -5.20
CA SER A 81 2.51 -4.00 -5.24
C SER A 81 1.70 -3.30 -4.17
N LEU A 82 0.51 -2.81 -4.53
CA LEU A 82 -0.37 -2.07 -3.62
C LEU A 82 -1.78 -2.64 -3.70
N TRP A 83 -2.36 -2.98 -2.55
CA TRP A 83 -3.75 -3.41 -2.43
C TRP A 83 -4.53 -2.58 -1.41
N ALA A 84 -5.72 -2.13 -1.82
CA ALA A 84 -6.70 -1.53 -0.92
C ALA A 84 -7.51 -2.63 -0.21
N LEU A 85 -7.58 -2.55 1.11
CA LEU A 85 -8.14 -3.59 1.97
C LEU A 85 -9.22 -3.02 2.90
N ARG A 86 -10.20 -3.87 3.24
CA ARG A 86 -11.25 -3.54 4.21
C ARG A 86 -10.87 -3.92 5.64
N LEU A 87 -10.08 -4.99 5.79
CA LEU A 87 -9.63 -5.56 7.05
C LEU A 87 -8.10 -5.69 7.02
N LYS A 88 -7.44 -5.56 8.19
CA LYS A 88 -5.98 -5.68 8.30
C LYS A 88 -5.48 -7.06 7.86
N ASP A 89 -6.16 -8.12 8.28
CA ASP A 89 -5.78 -9.51 7.97
C ASP A 89 -5.72 -9.84 6.48
N HIS A 90 -6.41 -9.06 5.63
CA HIS A 90 -6.32 -9.26 4.18
C HIS A 90 -4.93 -8.86 3.61
N ALA A 91 -4.07 -8.18 4.38
CA ALA A 91 -2.69 -7.91 3.97
C ALA A 91 -1.87 -9.20 3.85
N VAL A 92 -2.23 -10.21 4.64
CA VAL A 92 -1.64 -11.55 4.56
C VAL A 92 -1.99 -12.20 3.22
N ASN A 93 -3.21 -12.03 2.72
CA ASN A 93 -3.61 -12.49 1.39
C ASN A 93 -2.85 -11.76 0.28
N HIS A 94 -2.60 -10.46 0.47
CA HIS A 94 -1.77 -9.66 -0.44
C HIS A 94 -0.32 -10.16 -0.48
N LEU A 95 0.23 -10.64 0.64
CA LEU A 95 1.59 -11.17 0.69
C LEU A 95 1.67 -12.61 0.15
N ILE A 96 0.73 -13.48 0.54
CA ILE A 96 0.86 -14.94 0.40
C ILE A 96 -0.11 -15.50 -0.65
N SER A 97 -1.37 -15.71 -0.26
CA SER A 97 -2.26 -16.68 -0.91
C SER A 97 -2.78 -16.25 -2.28
N SER A 98 -2.96 -14.95 -2.51
CA SER A 98 -3.55 -14.44 -3.76
C SER A 98 -2.82 -13.24 -4.36
N GLY A 99 -1.85 -12.68 -3.66
CA GLY A 99 -1.07 -11.54 -4.12
C GLY A 99 0.35 -11.91 -4.54
N TRP A 100 1.34 -11.35 -3.84
CA TRP A 100 2.73 -11.30 -4.26
C TRP A 100 3.38 -12.67 -4.44
N THR A 101 3.45 -13.47 -3.38
CA THR A 101 4.19 -14.74 -3.38
C THR A 101 3.63 -15.70 -4.42
N HIS A 102 2.33 -15.98 -4.36
CA HIS A 102 1.67 -16.87 -5.32
C HIS A 102 1.82 -16.42 -6.78
N ARG A 103 1.71 -15.11 -7.04
CA ARG A 103 1.88 -14.57 -8.40
C ARG A 103 3.28 -14.82 -8.94
N TRP A 104 4.29 -14.61 -8.11
CA TRP A 104 5.69 -14.73 -8.52
C TRP A 104 6.14 -16.18 -8.61
N GLU A 105 5.65 -17.06 -7.75
CA GLU A 105 5.82 -18.51 -7.89
C GLU A 105 5.25 -19.02 -9.21
N LYS A 106 4.03 -18.60 -9.58
CA LYS A 106 3.43 -18.93 -10.88
C LYS A 106 4.22 -18.40 -12.07
N ALA A 107 4.98 -17.32 -11.88
CA ALA A 107 5.85 -16.74 -12.90
C ALA A 107 7.24 -17.40 -12.94
N GLY A 108 7.47 -18.48 -12.18
CA GLY A 108 8.75 -19.18 -12.10
C GLY A 108 9.81 -18.41 -11.31
N LYS A 109 9.40 -17.51 -10.42
CA LYS A 109 10.31 -16.81 -9.48
C LYS A 109 10.23 -17.49 -8.12
N GLU A 110 11.36 -17.45 -7.41
CA GLU A 110 11.45 -17.95 -6.04
C GLU A 110 10.58 -17.12 -5.10
N LYS A 111 10.24 -17.68 -3.94
CA LYS A 111 9.55 -16.97 -2.85
C LYS A 111 10.45 -15.90 -2.22
N PRO A 112 9.86 -14.91 -1.51
CA PRO A 112 10.64 -13.99 -0.68
C PRO A 112 11.56 -14.76 0.28
N LYS A 113 12.86 -14.43 0.32
CA LYS A 113 13.78 -15.02 1.30
C LYS A 113 13.68 -14.32 2.65
N VAL A 114 13.58 -13.00 2.65
CA VAL A 114 13.44 -12.16 3.84
C VAL A 114 12.28 -11.19 3.63
N VAL A 115 11.44 -11.07 4.65
CA VAL A 115 10.35 -10.08 4.69
C VAL A 115 10.59 -9.15 5.87
N HIS A 116 10.84 -7.88 5.56
CA HIS A 116 10.94 -6.81 6.53
C HIS A 116 9.56 -6.19 6.76
N SER A 117 9.12 -6.15 8.02
CA SER A 117 7.89 -5.47 8.41
C SER A 117 8.08 -4.86 9.79
N ASP A 118 7.66 -3.61 9.94
CA ASP A 118 7.55 -2.89 11.22
C ASP A 118 6.17 -3.08 11.87
N ASN A 119 5.26 -3.82 11.22
CA ASN A 119 3.92 -4.14 11.72
C ASN A 119 3.95 -5.24 12.82
N GLY A 120 5.04 -5.32 13.58
CA GLY A 120 5.35 -6.34 14.57
C GLY A 120 4.29 -6.41 15.68
N GLY A 121 3.23 -7.20 15.43
CA GLY A 121 2.11 -7.42 16.35
C GLY A 121 0.72 -7.05 15.79
N GLU A 122 0.64 -6.35 14.66
CA GLU A 122 -0.66 -6.01 14.05
C GLU A 122 -1.30 -7.19 13.30
N PHE A 123 -0.48 -8.13 12.85
CA PHE A 123 -0.92 -9.36 12.18
C PHE A 123 -0.92 -10.53 13.17
N ILE A 124 -2.09 -10.80 13.77
CA ILE A 124 -2.27 -11.91 14.72
C ILE A 124 -2.68 -13.21 13.98
N SER A 125 -2.53 -13.27 12.65
CA SER A 125 -2.97 -14.45 11.91
C SER A 125 -1.90 -15.55 11.94
N ASP A 126 -2.32 -16.78 12.26
CA ASP A 126 -1.46 -17.97 12.25
C ASP A 126 -0.82 -18.19 10.87
N LEU A 127 -1.50 -17.78 9.80
CA LEU A 127 -1.00 -17.84 8.43
C LEU A 127 0.20 -16.91 8.21
N TYR A 128 0.19 -15.73 8.82
CA TYR A 128 1.30 -14.77 8.72
C TYR A 128 2.50 -15.28 9.53
N LEU A 129 2.26 -15.72 10.76
CA LEU A 129 3.30 -16.27 11.64
C LEU A 129 3.98 -17.51 11.04
N SER A 130 3.19 -18.44 10.47
CA SER A 130 3.74 -19.62 9.80
C SER A 130 4.55 -19.27 8.55
N PHE A 131 4.11 -18.26 7.78
CA PHE A 131 4.84 -17.79 6.62
C PHE A 131 6.15 -17.08 7.00
N CYS A 132 6.13 -16.18 7.98
CA CYS A 132 7.33 -15.54 8.51
C CYS A 132 8.34 -16.57 9.05
N SER A 133 7.84 -17.63 9.70
CA SER A 133 8.70 -18.74 10.17
C SER A 133 9.28 -19.59 9.03
N SER A 134 8.70 -19.52 7.83
CA SER A 134 9.15 -20.26 6.65
C SER A 134 10.15 -19.50 5.78
N VAL A 135 10.36 -18.20 6.05
CA VAL A 135 11.33 -17.35 5.35
C VAL A 135 12.58 -17.16 6.22
N GLU A 136 13.77 -17.18 5.62
CA GLU A 136 15.03 -17.00 6.37
C GLU A 136 15.09 -15.59 6.96
N GLY A 137 15.25 -15.47 8.28
CA GLY A 137 15.30 -14.15 8.95
C GLY A 137 13.95 -13.51 9.27
N GLY A 138 12.83 -14.24 9.16
CA GLY A 138 11.50 -13.78 9.61
C GLY A 138 11.35 -13.74 11.14
N GLY A 139 12.15 -12.90 11.80
CA GLY A 139 11.96 -12.55 13.20
C GLY A 139 11.02 -11.35 13.30
N ILE A 140 9.95 -11.48 14.09
CA ILE A 140 9.15 -10.34 14.53
C ILE A 140 10.04 -9.58 15.52
N ALA A 141 10.63 -8.46 15.11
CA ALA A 141 11.21 -7.53 16.07
C ALA A 141 10.07 -7.01 16.94
N THR A 142 10.11 -7.37 18.23
CA THR A 142 9.15 -6.97 19.26
C THR A 142 9.58 -5.66 19.89
#